data_AF-A0A0F2PQL6-F1
#
_entry.id   AF-A0A0F2PQL6-F1
#
_cell.length_a   1.000
_cell.length_b   1.000
_cell.length_c   1.000
_cell.angle_alpha   90.00
_cell.angle_beta   90.00
_cell.angle_gamma   90.00
#
_symmetry.space_group_name_H-M   'P 1'
#
loop_
_entity.id
_entity.type
_entity.pdbx_description
1 polymer ?
#
loop_
_entity_poly.entity_id
_entity_poly.type
_entity_poly.pdbx_seq_one_letter_code
_entity_poly.pdbx_strand_id
1 'polypeptide(L)' 'MIQTNMPEYFYCYSPNLFRFLTLENGIRYICCALNENTKKKFWQYKSTPELNAALRNYRSMVKVQIGENSPNYTYGTNR' A
#
# COMPACT_ATOMS: atom_id res chain seq x y z
N MET A 1 20.56 11.60 -13.12
CA MET A 1 19.51 11.99 -12.15
C MET A 1 18.41 10.94 -12.24
N ILE A 2 18.23 10.11 -11.21
CA ILE A 2 17.24 9.02 -11.25
C ILE A 2 15.90 9.65 -10.84
N GLN A 3 14.98 9.79 -11.79
CA GLN A 3 13.64 10.30 -11.53
C GLN A 3 12.82 9.20 -10.86
N THR A 4 12.77 9.21 -9.52
CA THR A 4 11.87 8.35 -8.74
C THR A 4 10.45 8.87 -8.91
N ASN A 5 9.81 8.46 -10.00
CA ASN A 5 8.42 8.77 -10.29
C ASN A 5 7.56 8.00 -9.27
N MET A 6 7.22 8.64 -8.14
CA MET A 6 6.26 8.06 -7.21
C MET A 6 4.94 7.91 -7.97
N PRO A 7 4.39 6.69 -8.08
CA PRO A 7 3.15 6.53 -8.81
C PRO A 7 2.03 7.25 -8.07
N GLU A 8 1.13 7.80 -8.85
CA GLU A 8 0.00 8.57 -8.35
C GLU A 8 -0.99 7.72 -7.52
N TYR A 9 -0.94 6.39 -7.70
CA TYR A 9 -1.79 5.44 -7.02
C TYR A 9 -1.00 4.34 -6.31
N PHE A 10 -1.48 3.95 -5.13
CA PHE A 10 -0.96 2.84 -4.34
C PHE A 10 -1.98 1.71 -4.30
N TYR A 11 -1.53 0.49 -4.60
CA TYR A 11 -2.37 -0.71 -4.60
C TYR A 11 -2.07 -1.56 -3.35
N CYS A 12 -3.06 -1.69 -2.49
CA CYS A 12 -3.01 -2.52 -1.30
C CYS A 12 -3.68 -3.87 -1.58
N TYR A 13 -2.95 -4.95 -1.34
CA TYR A 13 -3.46 -6.34 -1.45
C TYR A 13 -3.64 -7.00 -0.08
N SER A 14 -3.15 -6.39 0.99
CA SER A 14 -3.12 -6.97 2.33
C SER A 14 -4.30 -6.47 3.18
N PRO A 15 -5.18 -7.34 3.68
CA PRO A 15 -6.31 -6.92 4.52
C PRO A 15 -5.86 -6.26 5.83
N ASN A 16 -4.73 -6.68 6.40
CA ASN A 16 -4.14 -6.07 7.59
C ASN A 16 -3.73 -4.61 7.34
N LEU A 17 -3.09 -4.36 6.20
CA LEU A 17 -2.68 -3.01 5.81
C LEU A 17 -3.90 -2.15 5.48
N PHE A 18 -4.90 -2.69 4.78
CA PHE A 18 -6.18 -2.02 4.54
C PHE A 18 -6.85 -1.57 5.85
N ARG A 19 -6.87 -2.46 6.85
CA ARG A 19 -7.45 -2.17 8.17
C ARG A 19 -6.71 -1.04 8.87
N PHE A 20 -5.37 -1.07 8.88
CA PHE A 20 -4.54 -0.02 9.45
C PHE A 20 -4.75 1.34 8.74
N LEU A 21 -4.76 1.34 7.40
CA LEU A 21 -4.92 2.58 6.64
C LEU A 21 -6.32 3.18 6.80
N THR A 22 -7.36 2.35 6.74
CA THR A 22 -8.75 2.83 6.70
C THR A 22 -9.35 3.01 8.09
N LEU A 23 -9.15 2.05 9.00
CA LEU A 23 -9.75 2.10 10.35
C LEU A 23 -8.92 2.91 11.34
N GLU A 24 -7.59 2.78 11.31
CA GLU A 24 -6.73 3.45 12.30
C GLU A 24 -6.29 4.85 11.83
N ASN A 25 -5.97 5.01 10.54
CA ASN A 25 -5.52 6.29 9.99
C ASN A 25 -6.62 7.08 9.25
N GLY A 26 -7.82 6.50 9.07
CA GLY A 26 -8.93 7.18 8.39
C GLY A 26 -8.71 7.47 6.90
N ILE A 27 -7.70 6.87 6.26
CA ILE A 27 -7.35 7.14 4.87
C ILE A 27 -8.37 6.46 3.96
N ARG A 28 -9.02 7.25 3.11
CA ARG A 28 -10.02 6.72 2.17
C ARG A 28 -9.36 6.16 0.93
N TYR A 29 -9.78 4.94 0.56
CA TYR A 29 -9.45 4.35 -0.73
C TYR A 29 -10.31 4.97 -1.82
N ILE A 30 -9.77 5.04 -3.04
CA ILE A 30 -10.48 5.50 -4.24
C ILE A 30 -11.41 4.39 -4.74
N CYS A 31 -10.89 3.17 -4.83
CA CYS A 31 -11.60 2.05 -5.42
C CYS A 31 -11.18 0.75 -4.73
N CYS A 32 -12.12 -0.19 -4.63
CA CYS A 32 -11.82 -1.58 -4.32
C CYS A 32 -12.31 -2.47 -5.46
N ALA A 33 -11.45 -3.34 -5.95
CA ALA A 33 -11.77 -4.25 -7.03
C ALA A 33 -11.20 -5.65 -6.76
N LEU A 34 -11.68 -6.62 -7.52
CA LEU A 34 -11.15 -7.98 -7.53
C LEU A 34 -10.29 -8.12 -8.78
N ASN A 35 -9.07 -8.67 -8.62
CA ASN A 35 -8.28 -9.05 -9.78
C ASN A 35 -8.94 -10.28 -10.43
N GLU A 36 -9.31 -10.19 -11.71
CA GLU A 36 -10.06 -11.24 -12.42
C GLU A 36 -9.33 -12.59 -12.43
N ASN A 37 -8.00 -12.57 -12.51
CA ASN A 37 -7.18 -13.78 -12.60
C ASN A 37 -7.00 -14.46 -11.24
N THR A 38 -6.71 -13.67 -10.20
CA THR A 38 -6.41 -14.23 -8.86
C THR A 38 -7.63 -14.25 -7.94
N LYS A 39 -8.73 -13.60 -8.34
CA LYS A 39 -9.92 -13.29 -7.54
C LYS A 39 -9.59 -12.62 -6.19
N LYS A 40 -8.40 -12.03 -6.06
CA LYS A 40 -7.96 -11.35 -4.84
C LYS A 40 -8.48 -9.92 -4.84
N LYS A 41 -9.02 -9.50 -3.71
CA LYS A 41 -9.45 -8.12 -3.49
C LYS A 41 -8.23 -7.23 -3.33
N PHE A 42 -8.25 -6.09 -4.00
CA PHE A 42 -7.28 -5.03 -3.85
C PHE A 42 -7.99 -3.70 -3.62
N TRP A 43 -7.29 -2.80 -2.95
CA TRP A 43 -7.75 -1.45 -2.67
C TRP A 43 -6.76 -0.46 -3.26
N GLN A 44 -7.26 0.48 -4.04
CA GLN A 44 -6.49 1.55 -4.64
C GLN A 44 -6.61 2.80 -3.78
N TYR A 45 -5.48 3.40 -3.44
CA TYR A 45 -5.37 4.65 -2.70
C TYR A 45 -4.68 5.70 -3.55
N LYS A 46 -4.97 6.99 -3.29
CA LYS A 46 -4.20 8.10 -3.85
C LYS A 46 -2.88 8.20 -3.10
N SER A 47 -1.77 8.35 -3.82
CA SER A 47 -0.46 8.63 -3.20
C SER A 47 -0.45 10.04 -2.61
N THR A 48 -0.91 10.15 -1.36
CA THR A 48 -0.83 11.38 -0.57
C THR A 48 0.35 11.33 0.40
N PRO A 49 0.86 12.48 0.85
CA PRO A 49 1.91 12.53 1.89
C PRO A 49 1.50 11.79 3.17
N GLU A 50 0.22 11.87 3.53
CA GLU A 50 -0.38 11.16 4.67
C GLU A 50 -0.30 9.63 4.51
N LEU A 51 -0.63 9.13 3.32
CA LEU A 51 -0.50 7.70 3.00
C LEU A 51 0.94 7.24 3.13
N ASN A 52 1.89 8.00 2.58
CA ASN A 52 3.31 7.67 2.67
C ASN A 52 3.82 7.66 4.12
N ALA A 53 3.36 8.60 4.95
CA ALA A 53 3.67 8.63 6.37
C ALA A 53 3.10 7.40 7.10
N ALA A 54 1.84 7.04 6.85
CA ALA A 54 1.20 5.86 7.42
C ALA A 54 1.91 4.56 7.00
N LEU A 55 2.27 4.42 5.72
CA LEU A 55 3.03 3.28 5.21
C LEU A 55 4.42 3.17 5.85
N ARG A 56 5.10 4.30 6.06
CA ARG A 56 6.39 4.34 6.76
C ARG A 56 6.25 3.91 8.21
N ASN A 57 5.22 4.39 8.91
CA ASN A 57 4.92 4.00 10.29
C ASN A 57 4.62 2.51 10.39
N TYR A 58 3.76 2.00 9.51
CA TYR A 58 3.42 0.58 9.46
C TYR A 58 4.66 -0.29 9.19
N ARG A 59 5.53 0.12 8.26
CA ARG A 59 6.79 -0.59 7.99
C ARG A 59 7.70 -0.62 9.21
N SER A 60 7.82 0.50 9.93
CA SER A 60 8.60 0.55 11.18
C SER A 60 8.01 -0.38 12.25
N MET A 61 6.69 -0.46 12.38
CA MET A 61 6.02 -1.38 13.31
C MET A 61 6.27 -2.85 12.96
N VAL A 62 6.21 -3.21 11.67
CA VAL A 62 6.42 -4.59 11.20
C VAL A 62 7.90 -5.01 11.31
N LYS A 63 8.84 -4.10 11.05
CA LYS A 63 10.29 -4.39 11.16
C LYS A 63 10.75 -4.75 12.58
N VAL A 64 9.99 -4.39 13.60
CA VAL A 64 10.32 -4.73 15.00
C VAL A 64 10.03 -6.21 15.30
N GLN A 65 9.24 -6.90 14.49
CA GLN A 65 8.86 -8.30 14.75
C GLN A 65 9.52 -9.33 13.84
N ILE A 66 10.07 -8.94 12.69
CA ILE A 66 10.74 -9.86 11.76
C ILE A 66 12.07 -9.28 11.32
N GLY A 67 13.16 -9.89 11.79
CA GLY A 67 14.49 -9.67 11.26
C GLY A 67 14.46 -9.81 9.74
N GLU A 68 14.87 -8.74 9.06
CA GLU A 68 15.09 -8.60 7.61
C GLU A 68 14.30 -9.55 6.69
N ASN A 69 13.19 -9.06 6.14
CA ASN A 69 12.87 -9.26 4.72
C ASN A 69 11.83 -8.22 4.28
N SER A 70 12.23 -7.34 3.38
CA SER A 70 11.41 -6.22 2.90
C SER A 70 10.41 -6.73 1.86
N PRO A 71 9.08 -6.63 2.05
CA PRO A 71 8.15 -6.92 0.96
C PRO A 71 8.31 -5.83 -0.08
N ASN A 72 8.74 -6.20 -1.29
CA ASN A 72 8.71 -5.35 -2.45
C ASN A 72 7.24 -5.05 -2.77
N TYR A 73 6.71 -3.93 -2.27
CA TYR A 73 5.48 -3.37 -2.81
C TYR A 73 5.82 -2.84 -4.19
N THR A 74 5.64 -3.69 -5.19
CA THR A 74 5.72 -3.28 -6.59
C THR A 74 4.58 -2.33 -6.85
N TYR A 75 4.95 -1.07 -7.08
CA TYR A 75 4.09 -0.11 -7.71
C TYR A 75 3.64 -0.70 -9.06
N GLY A 76 2.38 -1.13 -9.11
CA GLY A 76 1.80 -1.76 -10.28
C GLY A 76 1.87 -0.81 -11.47
N THR A 77 2.83 -1.03 -12.36
CA THR A 77 2.79 -0.51 -13.72
C THR A 77 1.68 -1.27 -14.44
N ASN A 78 0.52 -0.63 -14.62
CA ASN A 78 -0.48 -1.11 -15.56
C ASN A 78 0.18 -1.13 -16.95
N ARG A 79 0.37 -2.33 -17.50
CA ARG A 79 0.71 -2.56 -18.91
C ARG A 79 -0.25 -3.57 -19.48
#